data_AF-A0A174QL85-F1
#
_entry.id   AF-A0A174QL85-F1
#
_cell.length_a   1.000
_cell.length_b   1.000
_cell.length_c   1.000
_cell.angle_alpha   90.00
_cell.angle_beta   90.00
_cell.angle_gamma   90.00
#
_symmetry.space_group_name_H-M   'P 1'
#
loop_
_entity.id
_entity.type
_entity.pdbx_description
1 polymer ?
#
loop_
_entity_poly.entity_id
_entity_poly.type
_entity_poly.pdbx_seq_one_letter_code
_entity_poly.pdbx_strand_id
1 'polypeptide(L)'
;MNHAQLFNNKKTLRWAVVLSVIVNWIFLEMNAVNLAGNYSAVYDGWANGKAVYIILVVQNGWAGGAVKAISLTPLTVAIFFAAISTAINYAQGFNDRVLNGYQKRTGEDPEVSKAKRNRRGAVLTFVYICLTWVISQAGLTALVSKGLTAASYINLFTPILPTVMNVIIGWPDGAYDSGRKVQAGTEK
;
A
#
# COMPACT_ATOMS: atom_id res chain seq x y z
N MET A 1 2.15 -12.62 -2.43
CA MET A 1 1.05 -13.47 -1.91
C MET A 1 -0.25 -12.75 -2.16
N ASN A 2 -1.23 -13.36 -2.83
CA ASN A 2 -2.51 -12.70 -3.08
C ASN A 2 -3.34 -12.75 -1.79
N HIS A 3 -3.50 -11.63 -1.09
CA HIS A 3 -4.15 -11.56 0.22
C HIS A 3 -5.58 -12.11 0.23
N ALA A 4 -6.24 -12.16 -0.93
CA ALA A 4 -7.55 -12.79 -1.09
C ALA A 4 -7.52 -14.32 -0.85
N GLN A 5 -6.37 -14.99 -1.02
CA GLN A 5 -6.21 -16.42 -0.79
C GLN A 5 -6.21 -16.81 0.69
N LEU A 6 -6.01 -15.84 1.59
CA LEU A 6 -6.06 -16.05 3.05
C LEU A 6 -7.51 -16.15 3.56
N PHE A 7 -8.50 -15.81 2.74
CA PHE A 7 -9.91 -15.85 3.13
C PHE A 7 -10.61 -17.13 2.66
N ASN A 8 -11.13 -17.87 3.63
CA ASN A 8 -11.89 -19.10 3.39
C ASN A 8 -13.33 -18.84 2.89
N ASN A 9 -13.89 -17.64 3.12
CA ASN A 9 -15.27 -17.30 2.77
C ASN A 9 -15.38 -15.95 2.02
N LYS A 10 -16.13 -15.93 0.90
CA LYS A 10 -16.42 -14.73 0.09
C LYS A 10 -17.09 -13.61 0.90
N LYS A 11 -18.01 -13.96 1.80
CA LYS A 11 -18.70 -12.99 2.67
C LYS A 11 -17.72 -12.27 3.59
N THR A 12 -16.78 -13.01 4.18
CA THR A 12 -15.73 -12.45 5.07
C THR A 12 -14.79 -11.54 4.29
N LEU A 13 -14.38 -11.94 3.08
CA LEU A 13 -13.54 -11.09 2.21
C LEU A 13 -14.25 -9.76 1.88
N ARG A 14 -15.53 -9.82 1.48
CA ARG A 14 -16.31 -8.61 1.16
C ARG A 14 -16.40 -7.67 2.36
N TRP A 15 -16.72 -8.19 3.54
CA TRP A 15 -16.79 -7.39 4.75
C TRP A 15 -15.44 -6.85 5.20
N ALA A 16 -14.36 -7.62 5.06
CA ALA A 16 -13.00 -7.13 5.36
C ALA A 16 -12.63 -5.93 4.47
N VAL A 17 -12.95 -6.00 3.17
CA VAL A 17 -12.72 -4.88 2.24
C VAL A 17 -13.56 -3.66 2.65
N VAL A 18 -14.86 -3.82 2.88
CA VAL A 18 -15.74 -2.70 3.28
C VAL A 18 -15.27 -2.07 4.60
N LEU A 19 -14.98 -2.89 5.61
CA LEU A 19 -14.52 -2.39 6.91
C LEU A 19 -13.17 -1.68 6.82
N SER A 20 -12.22 -2.21 6.06
CA SER A 20 -10.92 -1.54 5.88
C SER A 20 -11.05 -0.18 5.20
N VAL A 21 -11.97 -0.04 4.22
CA VAL A 21 -12.26 1.26 3.59
C VAL A 21 -12.87 2.24 4.60
N ILE A 22 -13.89 1.83 5.35
CA ILE A 22 -14.57 2.70 6.33
C ILE A 22 -13.59 3.15 7.42
N VAL A 23 -12.85 2.20 8.01
CA VAL A 23 -11.89 2.49 9.08
C VAL A 23 -10.80 3.42 8.58
N ASN A 24 -10.24 3.15 7.39
CA ASN A 24 -9.22 4.03 6.79
C ASN A 24 -9.77 5.44 6.53
N TRP A 25 -11.00 5.57 6.03
CA TRP A 25 -11.64 6.86 5.79
C TRP A 25 -11.82 7.66 7.09
N ILE A 26 -12.36 7.05 8.15
CA ILE A 26 -12.53 7.71 9.46
C ILE A 26 -11.19 8.24 9.97
N PHE A 27 -10.13 7.43 9.91
CA PHE A 27 -8.80 7.87 10.34
C PHE A 27 -8.28 9.03 9.49
N LEU A 28 -8.48 9.03 8.18
CA LEU A 28 -8.07 10.13 7.32
C LEU A 28 -8.80 11.44 7.65
N GLU A 29 -10.12 11.38 7.86
CA GLU A 29 -10.93 12.55 8.23
C GLU A 29 -10.51 13.11 9.59
N MET A 30 -10.25 12.26 10.58
CA MET A 30 -9.73 12.71 11.88
C MET A 30 -8.38 13.44 11.75
N ASN A 31 -7.49 12.95 10.90
CA ASN A 31 -6.20 13.60 10.63
C ASN A 31 -6.38 14.93 9.89
N ALA A 32 -7.31 15.02 8.95
CA ALA A 32 -7.63 16.23 8.20
C ALA A 32 -8.23 17.32 9.09
N VAL A 33 -9.17 16.97 9.97
CA VAL A 33 -9.76 17.90 10.95
C VAL A 33 -8.70 18.42 11.92
N ASN A 34 -7.81 17.54 12.41
CA ASN A 34 -6.70 17.94 13.27
C ASN A 34 -5.72 18.88 12.53
N LEU A 35 -5.50 18.65 11.23
CA LEU A 35 -4.62 19.47 10.40
C LEU A 35 -5.19 20.87 10.23
N ALA A 36 -6.49 20.94 9.94
CA ALA A 36 -7.21 22.20 9.81
C ALA A 36 -7.23 22.97 11.14
N GLY A 37 -7.44 22.28 12.27
CA GLY A 37 -7.45 22.90 13.60
C GLY A 37 -6.09 23.46 14.04
N ASN A 38 -4.99 22.86 13.58
CA ASN A 38 -3.62 23.26 13.93
C ASN A 38 -2.85 23.89 12.76
N TYR A 39 -3.57 24.40 11.75
CA TYR A 39 -3.01 24.79 10.46
C TYR A 39 -1.81 25.74 10.58
N SER A 40 -1.91 26.80 11.39
CA SER A 40 -0.82 27.79 11.53
C SER A 40 0.47 27.17 12.06
N ALA A 41 0.41 26.36 13.12
CA ALA A 41 1.58 25.71 13.70
C ALA A 41 2.19 24.66 12.76
N VAL A 42 1.36 24.02 11.95
CA VAL A 42 1.79 23.04 10.95
C VAL A 42 2.44 23.73 9.76
N TYR A 43 1.84 24.83 9.29
CA TYR A 43 2.36 25.64 8.20
C TYR A 43 3.72 26.23 8.57
N ASP A 44 3.85 26.81 9.76
CA ASP A 44 5.12 27.32 10.26
C ASP A 44 6.16 26.20 10.43
N GLY A 45 5.75 25.04 10.95
CA GLY A 45 6.62 23.87 11.03
C GLY A 45 7.13 23.43 9.66
N TRP A 46 6.24 23.36 8.68
CA TRP A 46 6.57 22.98 7.30
C TRP A 46 7.48 24.01 6.61
N ALA A 47 7.18 25.31 6.76
CA ALA A 47 8.00 26.40 6.25
C ALA A 47 9.42 26.39 6.85
N ASN A 48 9.55 25.96 8.10
CA ASN A 48 10.84 25.77 8.79
C ASN A 48 11.49 24.40 8.51
N GLY A 49 11.01 23.64 7.53
CA GLY A 49 11.61 22.38 7.10
C GLY A 49 11.29 21.17 7.97
N LYS A 50 10.32 21.26 8.90
CA LYS A 50 9.82 20.09 9.65
C LYS A 50 8.89 19.28 8.75
N ALA A 51 9.42 18.19 8.19
CA ALA A 51 8.74 17.43 7.14
C ALA A 51 7.60 16.50 7.60
N VAL A 52 7.45 16.26 8.92
CA VAL A 52 6.52 15.23 9.43
C VAL A 52 5.39 15.85 10.23
N TYR A 53 4.24 16.02 9.57
CA TYR A 53 3.04 16.64 10.13
C TYR A 53 2.54 15.96 11.43
N ILE A 54 2.45 14.63 11.46
CA ILE A 54 1.93 13.91 12.62
C ILE A 54 2.81 14.12 13.87
N ILE A 55 4.12 14.34 13.68
CA ILE A 55 5.04 14.68 14.76
C ILE A 55 4.75 16.08 15.29
N LEU A 56 4.49 17.05 14.42
CA LEU A 56 4.12 18.42 14.82
C LEU A 56 2.82 18.45 15.64
N VAL A 57 1.82 17.66 15.23
CA VAL A 57 0.55 17.52 15.96
C VAL A 57 0.76 16.96 17.35
N VAL A 58 1.56 15.90 17.50
CA VAL A 58 1.85 15.32 18.82
C VAL A 58 2.72 16.26 19.65
N GLN A 59 3.60 17.04 19.02
CA GLN A 59 4.42 18.03 19.69
C GLN A 59 3.63 19.25 20.19
N ASN A 60 2.55 19.63 19.51
CA ASN A 60 1.77 20.84 19.77
C ASN A 60 0.35 20.57 20.34
N GLY A 61 -0.08 19.31 20.40
CA GLY A 61 -1.39 18.86 20.87
C GLY A 61 -1.43 18.41 22.34
N TRP A 62 -2.31 17.44 22.68
CA TRP A 62 -2.60 16.95 24.05
C TRP A 62 -1.35 16.52 24.87
N ALA A 63 -0.22 16.23 24.23
CA ALA A 63 0.95 15.78 24.95
C ALA A 63 1.67 16.96 25.67
N GLY A 64 1.31 17.22 26.94
CA GLY A 64 2.15 18.00 27.86
C GLY A 64 3.53 17.37 28.02
N GLY A 65 4.53 18.16 28.45
CA GLY A 65 5.98 17.87 28.32
C GLY A 65 6.45 16.42 28.54
N ALA A 66 5.98 15.73 29.58
CA ALA A 66 6.34 14.33 29.85
C ALA A 66 5.70 13.33 28.87
N VAL A 67 4.41 13.51 28.55
CA VAL A 67 3.67 12.68 27.58
C VAL A 67 4.22 12.87 26.17
N LYS A 68 4.70 14.07 25.84
CA LYS A 68 5.35 14.39 24.56
C LYS A 68 6.61 13.55 24.36
N ALA A 69 7.53 13.58 25.32
CA ALA A 69 8.78 12.83 25.24
C ALA A 69 8.56 11.31 25.14
N ILE A 70 7.57 10.78 25.87
CA ILE A 70 7.27 9.33 25.91
C ILE A 70 6.57 8.87 24.62
N SER A 71 5.74 9.70 24.00
CA SER A 71 4.96 9.33 22.79
C SER A 71 5.72 9.51 21.47
N LEU A 72 6.67 10.45 21.40
CA LEU A 72 7.44 10.77 20.19
C LEU A 72 8.27 9.59 19.66
N THR A 73 8.96 8.88 20.55
CA THR A 73 9.81 7.73 20.19
C THR A 73 9.01 6.58 19.57
N PRO A 74 7.98 6.01 20.23
CA PRO A 74 7.19 4.94 19.64
C PRO A 74 6.42 5.38 18.40
N LEU A 75 5.97 6.64 18.32
CA LEU A 75 5.35 7.19 17.11
C LEU A 75 6.33 7.18 15.93
N THR A 76 7.57 7.63 16.13
CA THR A 76 8.59 7.67 15.07
C THR A 76 8.90 6.25 14.59
N VAL A 77 9.04 5.30 15.51
CA VAL A 77 9.24 3.88 15.20
C VAL A 77 8.05 3.31 14.43
N ALA A 78 6.81 3.63 14.83
CA ALA A 78 5.61 3.19 14.14
C ALA A 78 5.52 3.73 12.71
N ILE A 79 5.84 5.01 12.49
CA ILE A 79 5.87 5.63 11.15
C ILE A 79 6.92 4.93 10.28
N PHE A 80 8.09 4.63 10.83
CA PHE A 80 9.14 3.91 10.12
C PHE A 80 8.68 2.51 9.68
N PHE A 81 8.08 1.73 10.58
CA PHE A 81 7.53 0.41 10.23
C PHE A 81 6.37 0.49 9.25
N ALA A 82 5.48 1.48 9.39
CA ALA A 82 4.37 1.70 8.45
C ALA A 82 4.87 2.01 7.04
N ALA A 83 5.93 2.83 6.92
CA ALA A 83 6.58 3.14 5.65
C ALA A 83 7.23 1.90 5.02
N ILE A 84 7.96 1.10 5.81
CA ILE A 84 8.58 -0.15 5.35
C ILE A 84 7.51 -1.15 4.88
N SER A 85 6.46 -1.36 5.66
CA SER A 85 5.37 -2.28 5.33
C SER A 85 4.74 -1.92 3.99
N THR A 86 4.44 -0.63 3.79
CA THR A 86 3.91 -0.11 2.53
C THR A 86 4.88 -0.35 1.35
N ALA A 87 6.16 -0.06 1.54
CA ALA A 87 7.18 -0.26 0.51
C ALA A 87 7.32 -1.73 0.10
N ILE A 88 7.34 -2.65 1.08
CA ILE A 88 7.43 -4.10 0.82
C ILE A 88 6.20 -4.59 0.05
N ASN A 89 4.99 -4.16 0.45
CA ASN A 89 3.76 -4.55 -0.22
C ASN A 89 3.74 -4.10 -1.69
N TYR A 90 4.24 -2.89 -1.98
CA TYR A 90 4.37 -2.42 -3.37
C TYR A 90 5.40 -3.20 -4.16
N ALA A 91 6.57 -3.48 -3.59
CA ALA A 91 7.62 -4.26 -4.26
C ALA A 91 7.15 -5.70 -4.56
N GLN A 92 6.47 -6.34 -3.61
CA GLN A 92 5.87 -7.66 -3.81
C GLN A 92 4.79 -7.65 -4.90
N GLY A 93 3.89 -6.66 -4.87
CA GLY A 93 2.85 -6.51 -5.88
C GLY A 93 3.41 -6.27 -7.28
N PHE A 94 4.46 -5.47 -7.42
CA PHE A 94 5.17 -5.28 -8.69
C PHE A 94 5.80 -6.60 -9.15
N ASN A 95 6.53 -7.27 -8.27
CA ASN A 95 7.22 -8.52 -8.56
C ASN A 95 6.26 -9.63 -9.01
N ASP A 96 5.15 -9.82 -8.29
CA ASP A 96 4.12 -10.79 -8.65
C ASP A 96 3.51 -10.46 -10.03
N ARG A 97 3.26 -9.19 -10.37
CA ARG A 97 2.73 -8.80 -11.69
C ARG A 97 3.71 -9.08 -12.82
N VAL A 98 4.99 -8.72 -12.66
CA VAL A 98 6.01 -8.93 -13.68
C VAL A 98 6.27 -10.41 -13.89
N LEU A 99 6.41 -11.19 -12.81
CA LEU A 99 6.67 -12.63 -12.91
C LEU A 99 5.47 -13.39 -13.49
N ASN A 100 4.24 -13.06 -13.09
CA ASN A 100 3.05 -13.68 -13.66
C ASN A 100 2.87 -13.30 -15.15
N GLY A 101 3.18 -12.05 -15.52
CA GLY A 101 3.17 -11.59 -16.91
C GLY A 101 4.22 -12.29 -17.77
N TYR A 102 5.42 -12.48 -17.23
CA TYR A 102 6.49 -13.24 -17.87
C TYR A 102 6.07 -14.70 -18.08
N GLN A 103 5.59 -15.37 -17.04
CA GLN A 103 5.13 -16.77 -17.12
C GLN A 103 4.02 -16.96 -18.17
N LYS A 104 3.06 -16.03 -18.24
CA LYS A 104 1.99 -16.08 -19.25
C LYS A 104 2.52 -15.92 -20.67
N ARG A 105 3.58 -15.14 -20.89
CA ARG A 105 4.20 -14.95 -22.21
C ARG A 105 5.11 -16.10 -22.62
N THR A 106 5.81 -16.73 -21.67
CA THR A 106 6.75 -17.81 -21.97
C THR A 106 6.13 -19.20 -21.97
N GLY A 107 4.90 -19.35 -21.45
CA GLY A 107 4.25 -20.66 -21.36
C GLY A 107 5.00 -21.64 -20.46
N GLU A 108 5.85 -21.14 -19.55
CA GLU A 108 6.66 -21.97 -18.66
C GLU A 108 5.78 -22.83 -17.74
N ASP A 109 6.18 -24.10 -17.59
CA ASP A 109 5.52 -25.05 -16.70
C ASP A 109 5.45 -24.50 -15.26
N PRO A 110 4.29 -24.62 -14.57
CA PRO A 110 4.08 -24.08 -13.23
C PRO A 110 5.13 -24.51 -12.20
N GLU A 111 5.70 -25.71 -12.31
CA GLU A 111 6.69 -26.22 -11.37
C GLU A 111 8.06 -25.57 -11.53
N VAL A 112 8.51 -25.41 -12.78
CA VAL A 112 9.79 -24.74 -13.10
C VAL A 112 9.71 -23.25 -12.78
N SER A 113 8.55 -22.63 -13.01
CA SER A 113 8.28 -21.25 -12.64
C SER A 113 8.40 -21.04 -11.13
N LYS A 114 7.80 -21.91 -10.30
CA LYS A 114 7.89 -21.83 -8.83
C LYS A 114 9.32 -21.95 -8.33
N ALA A 115 10.10 -22.90 -8.86
CA ALA A 115 11.50 -23.09 -8.47
C ALA A 115 12.38 -21.87 -8.77
N LYS A 116 12.18 -21.21 -9.92
CA LYS A 116 12.95 -20.03 -10.33
C LYS A 116 12.37 -18.70 -9.83
N ARG A 117 11.14 -18.70 -9.33
CA ARG A 117 10.39 -17.51 -8.86
C ARG A 117 11.16 -16.74 -7.80
N ASN A 118 11.75 -17.46 -6.84
CA ASN A 118 12.42 -16.81 -5.71
C ASN A 118 13.67 -16.04 -6.16
N ARG A 119 14.50 -16.64 -7.02
CA ARG A 119 15.71 -16.00 -7.57
C ARG A 119 15.36 -14.84 -8.51
N ARG A 120 14.42 -15.04 -9.45
CA ARG A 120 13.95 -13.96 -10.35
C ARG A 120 13.33 -12.82 -9.56
N GLY A 121 12.56 -13.15 -8.52
CA GLY A 121 11.92 -12.18 -7.65
C GLY A 121 12.90 -11.37 -6.81
N ALA A 122 13.94 -12.01 -6.28
CA ALA A 122 15.01 -11.32 -5.56
C ALA A 122 15.76 -10.34 -6.47
N VAL A 123 16.11 -10.77 -7.70
CA VAL A 123 16.78 -9.90 -8.69
C VAL A 123 15.89 -8.71 -9.06
N LEU A 124 14.60 -8.95 -9.33
CA LEU A 124 13.68 -7.88 -9.70
C LEU A 124 13.46 -6.89 -8.55
N THR A 125 13.39 -7.40 -7.31
CA THR A 125 13.31 -6.55 -6.10
C THR A 125 14.57 -5.72 -5.93
N PHE A 126 15.75 -6.30 -6.16
CA PHE A 126 17.01 -5.56 -6.11
C PHE A 126 17.05 -4.44 -7.16
N VAL A 127 16.69 -4.74 -8.41
CA VAL A 127 16.58 -3.71 -9.48
C VAL A 127 15.58 -2.61 -9.09
N TYR A 128 14.43 -2.99 -8.52
CA TYR A 128 13.44 -2.03 -8.04
C TYR A 128 14.03 -1.10 -6.96
N ILE A 129 14.80 -1.63 -6.00
CA ILE A 129 15.49 -0.84 -4.97
C ILE A 129 16.51 0.13 -5.59
N CYS A 130 17.30 -0.32 -6.57
CA CYS A 130 18.25 0.55 -7.26
C CYS A 130 17.54 1.71 -7.98
N LEU A 131 16.44 1.41 -8.69
CA LEU A 131 15.67 2.44 -9.40
C LEU A 131 15.04 3.44 -8.43
N THR A 132 14.44 2.97 -7.33
CA THR A 132 13.85 3.88 -6.33
C THR A 132 14.93 4.71 -5.63
N TRP A 133 16.13 4.17 -5.41
CA TRP A 133 17.26 4.91 -4.86
C TRP A 133 17.79 5.99 -5.82
N VAL A 134 17.82 5.74 -7.13
CA VAL A 134 18.16 6.76 -8.12
C VAL A 134 17.13 7.88 -8.13
N ILE A 135 15.83 7.53 -8.08
CA ILE A 135 14.75 8.53 -8.01
C ILE A 135 14.84 9.34 -6.72
N SER A 136 15.20 8.74 -5.59
CA SER A 136 15.29 9.45 -4.31
C SER A 136 16.38 10.53 -4.27
N GLN A 137 17.39 10.46 -5.17
CA GLN A 137 18.40 11.51 -5.32
C GLN A 137 17.82 12.85 -5.82
N ALA A 138 16.62 12.85 -6.44
CA ALA A 138 15.96 14.07 -6.90
C ALA A 138 15.43 14.96 -5.76
N GLY A 139 15.53 14.53 -4.50
CA GLY A 139 15.17 15.30 -3.32
C GLY A 139 13.68 15.23 -2.95
N LEU A 140 13.40 15.21 -1.64
CA LEU A 140 12.05 15.01 -1.09
C LEU A 140 11.02 16.00 -1.63
N THR A 141 11.38 17.28 -1.76
CA THR A 141 10.46 18.34 -2.21
C THR A 141 10.00 18.13 -3.66
N ALA A 142 10.89 17.71 -4.56
CA ALA A 142 10.54 17.42 -5.94
C ALA A 142 9.66 16.17 -6.06
N LEU A 143 9.98 15.13 -5.28
CA LEU A 143 9.19 13.90 -5.23
C LEU A 143 7.76 14.15 -4.73
N VAL A 144 7.59 14.95 -3.67
CA VAL A 144 6.27 15.23 -3.11
C VAL A 144 5.45 16.14 -4.03
N SER A 145 6.04 17.23 -4.54
CA SER A 145 5.30 18.20 -5.36
C SER A 145 4.91 17.66 -6.74
N LYS A 146 5.83 16.98 -7.44
CA LYS A 146 5.61 16.51 -8.81
C LYS A 146 5.30 15.02 -8.86
N GLY A 147 5.98 14.20 -8.05
CA GLY A 147 5.82 12.76 -8.04
C GLY A 147 4.45 12.32 -7.50
N LEU A 148 3.96 12.94 -6.42
CA LEU A 148 2.63 12.60 -5.87
C LEU A 148 1.50 12.97 -6.84
N THR A 149 1.64 14.11 -7.51
CA THR A 149 0.71 14.55 -8.56
C THR A 149 0.69 13.56 -9.73
N ALA A 150 1.86 13.15 -10.24
CA ALA A 150 1.95 12.15 -11.30
C ALA A 150 1.36 10.79 -10.89
N ALA A 151 1.66 10.32 -9.68
CA ALA A 151 1.10 9.08 -9.14
C ALA A 151 -0.43 9.16 -9.02
N SER A 152 -0.98 10.32 -8.68
CA SER A 152 -2.43 10.53 -8.59
C SER A 152 -3.10 10.41 -9.95
N TYR A 153 -2.51 10.98 -11.01
CA TYR A 153 -3.02 10.81 -12.37
C TYR A 153 -2.98 9.34 -12.81
N ILE A 154 -1.88 8.62 -12.56
CA ILE A 154 -1.78 7.19 -12.89
C ILE A 154 -2.88 6.39 -12.15
N ASN A 155 -3.11 6.69 -10.88
CA ASN A 155 -4.17 6.04 -10.10
C ASN A 155 -5.58 6.34 -10.63
N LEU A 156 -5.82 7.54 -11.15
CA LEU A 156 -7.11 7.87 -11.75
C LEU A 156 -7.40 6.97 -12.97
N PHE A 157 -6.44 6.86 -13.89
CA PHE A 157 -6.66 6.14 -15.14
C PHE A 157 -6.53 4.62 -15.03
N THR A 158 -5.73 4.11 -14.09
CA THR A 158 -5.34 2.69 -14.09
C THR A 158 -6.23 1.84 -13.18
N PRO A 159 -6.39 2.13 -11.87
CA PRO A 159 -7.38 1.46 -11.03
C PRO A 159 -8.74 2.16 -10.93
N ILE A 160 -8.82 3.48 -10.78
CA ILE A 160 -10.08 4.16 -10.41
C ILE A 160 -11.11 4.07 -11.55
N LEU A 161 -10.76 4.54 -12.75
CA LEU A 161 -11.67 4.51 -13.89
C LEU A 161 -12.17 3.08 -14.20
N PRO A 162 -11.31 2.05 -14.34
CA PRO A 162 -11.80 0.69 -14.57
C PRO A 162 -12.70 0.19 -13.44
N THR A 163 -12.39 0.49 -12.18
CA THR A 163 -13.23 0.07 -11.05
C THR A 163 -14.61 0.70 -11.10
N VAL A 164 -14.70 2.00 -11.38
CA VAL A 164 -15.99 2.70 -11.53
C VAL A 164 -16.78 2.12 -12.70
N MET A 165 -16.13 1.90 -13.84
CA MET A 165 -16.77 1.28 -15.01
C MET A 165 -17.29 -0.13 -14.69
N ASN A 166 -16.55 -0.91 -13.92
CA ASN A 166 -16.97 -2.26 -13.50
C ASN A 166 -18.19 -2.24 -12.56
N VAL A 167 -18.30 -1.23 -11.70
CA VAL A 167 -19.49 -1.04 -10.84
C VAL A 167 -20.71 -0.65 -11.67
N ILE A 168 -20.54 0.19 -12.70
CA ILE A 168 -21.63 0.65 -13.57
C ILE A 168 -22.12 -0.45 -14.51
N ILE A 169 -21.20 -1.15 -15.17
CA ILE A 169 -21.51 -2.18 -16.18
C ILE A 169 -21.98 -3.49 -15.52
N GLY A 170 -21.61 -3.73 -14.26
CA GLY A 170 -21.85 -4.98 -13.55
C GLY A 170 -20.81 -6.02 -13.94
N TRP A 171 -20.11 -6.57 -12.94
CA TRP A 171 -19.11 -7.61 -13.14
C TRP A 171 -19.77 -8.99 -13.04
N PRO A 172 -19.63 -9.88 -14.04
CA PRO A 172 -20.10 -11.26 -13.90
C PRO A 172 -19.26 -11.95 -12.84
N ASP A 173 -19.90 -12.42 -11.76
CA ASP A 173 -19.25 -13.18 -10.70
C ASP A 173 -18.53 -14.38 -11.33
N GLY A 174 -17.21 -14.28 -11.47
CA GLY A 174 -16.39 -15.37 -11.98
C GLY A 174 -16.63 -16.60 -11.11
N ALA A 175 -16.88 -17.75 -11.74
CA ALA A 175 -17.16 -19.01 -11.08
C ALA A 175 -15.94 -19.51 -10.28
N TYR A 176 -15.67 -18.91 -9.11
CA TYR A 176 -14.59 -19.27 -8.21
C TYR A 176 -14.92 -20.51 -7.34
N ASP A 177 -16.12 -21.10 -7.46
CA ASP A 177 -16.55 -22.25 -6.65
C ASP A 177 -16.11 -23.62 -7.20
N SER A 178 -15.66 -23.71 -8.45
CA SER A 178 -15.30 -24.99 -9.07
C SER A 178 -13.93 -25.53 -8.63
N GLY A 179 -12.93 -24.66 -8.40
CA GLY A 179 -11.55 -25.10 -8.16
C GLY A 179 -11.21 -25.48 -6.72
N ARG A 180 -11.94 -24.97 -5.73
CA ARG A 180 -11.63 -25.22 -4.31
C ARG A 180 -12.18 -26.57 -3.80
N LYS A 181 -13.20 -27.13 -4.49
CA LYS A 181 -13.73 -28.47 -4.19
C LYS A 181 -12.82 -29.61 -4.65
N VAL A 182 -11.94 -29.37 -5.62
CA VAL A 182 -11.02 -30.39 -6.15
C VAL A 182 -9.84 -30.63 -5.20
N GLN A 183 -9.37 -29.60 -4.48
CA GLN A 183 -8.24 -29.73 -3.55
C GLN A 183 -8.63 -30.30 -2.17
N ALA A 184 -9.90 -30.25 -1.78
CA ALA A 184 -10.36 -30.82 -0.51
C ALA A 184 -10.67 -32.34 -0.60
N GLY A 185 -10.49 -32.97 -1.76
CA GLY A 185 -10.85 -34.38 -2.00
C GLY A 185 -9.68 -35.29 -2.36
N THR A 186 -8.43 -34.83 -2.20
CA THR A 186 -7.22 -35.61 -2.51
C THR A 186 -6.23 -35.61 -1.34
N GLU A 187 -6.72 -35.99 -0.16
CA GLU A 187 -5.92 -36.74 0.81
C GLU A 187 -6.70 -38.04 1.08
N LYS A 188 -6.13 -39.16 0.60
CA LYS A 188 -6.45 -40.51 1.08
C LYS A 188 -5.36 -40.91 2.05
#